data_AF-A0A7S3MCT9-F1
#
_entry.id   AF-A0A7S3MCT9-F1
#
_cell.length_a   1.000
_cell.length_b   1.000
_cell.length_c   1.000
_cell.angle_alpha   90.00
_cell.angle_beta   90.00
_cell.angle_gamma   90.00
#
_symmetry.space_group_name_H-M   'P 1'
#
loop_
_entity.id
_entity.type
_entity.pdbx_description
1 polymer ?
#
loop_
_entity_poly.entity_id
_entity_poly.type
_entity_poly.pdbx_seq_one_letter_code
_entity_poly.pdbx_strand_id
1 'polypeptide(L)'
;PERLKHYKEFVIGLDSAQAKVQGARCMDCGTPFCNNGCPVNNIIPDFNDLVYHQDWKSAIEVLHSTNNFPEFTGRICPAPCEAACVLNVNDDAVGIKSIEHAIIDRAW
;
A
#
# COMPACT_ATOMS: atom_id res chain seq x y z
N PRO A 1 -20.76 -7.42 -16.04
CA PRO A 1 -21.53 -6.67 -17.07
C PRO A 1 -21.71 -5.17 -16.76
N GLU A 2 -21.77 -4.77 -15.49
CA GLU A 2 -21.94 -3.36 -15.09
C GLU A 2 -20.72 -2.48 -15.40
N ARG A 3 -19.50 -2.98 -15.16
CA ARG A 3 -18.23 -2.32 -15.53
C ARG A 3 -18.09 -1.96 -17.02
N LEU A 4 -18.82 -2.65 -17.91
CA LEU A 4 -18.79 -2.37 -19.36
C LEU A 4 -19.67 -1.16 -19.75
N LYS A 5 -20.49 -0.65 -18.83
CA LYS A 5 -21.48 0.40 -19.12
C LYS A 5 -21.00 1.81 -18.77
N HIS A 6 -19.85 1.95 -18.09
CA HIS A 6 -19.33 3.24 -17.65
C HIS A 6 -17.80 3.23 -17.54
N TYR A 7 -17.19 4.42 -17.56
CA TYR A 7 -15.74 4.60 -17.38
C TYR A 7 -15.34 4.93 -15.93
N LYS A 8 -16.24 4.75 -14.96
CA LYS A 8 -15.91 4.94 -13.54
C LYS A 8 -14.85 3.92 -13.08
N GLU A 9 -14.08 4.32 -12.08
CA GLU A 9 -13.09 3.46 -11.43
C GLU A 9 -13.75 2.15 -10.99
N PHE A 10 -13.07 1.02 -11.25
CA PHE A 10 -13.57 -0.32 -10.95
C PHE A 10 -12.79 -1.02 -9.85
N VAL A 11 -11.68 -0.42 -9.40
CA VAL A 11 -10.90 -0.90 -8.27
C VAL A 11 -11.58 -0.38 -7.02
N ILE A 12 -11.98 -1.31 -6.15
CA ILE A 12 -12.57 -0.96 -4.86
C ILE A 12 -11.41 -0.89 -3.87
N GLY A 13 -11.18 0.29 -3.29
CA GLY A 13 -10.17 0.50 -2.25
C GLY A 13 -10.53 -0.24 -0.96
N LEU A 14 -9.54 -0.47 -0.10
CA LEU A 14 -9.75 -1.08 1.21
C LEU A 14 -10.43 -0.08 2.15
N ASP A 15 -11.43 -0.54 2.91
CA ASP A 15 -11.92 0.23 4.06
C ASP A 15 -10.89 0.25 5.19
N SER A 16 -11.09 1.10 6.22
CA SER A 16 -10.12 1.25 7.31
C SER A 16 -9.93 0.00 8.17
N ALA A 17 -10.93 -0.88 8.25
CA ALA A 17 -10.84 -2.14 8.98
C ALA A 17 -10.07 -3.19 8.16
N GLN A 18 -10.35 -3.27 6.86
CA GLN A 18 -9.64 -4.12 5.90
C GLN A 18 -8.17 -3.70 5.76
N ALA A 19 -7.90 -2.40 5.66
CA ALA A 19 -6.55 -1.86 5.61
C ALA A 19 -5.77 -2.16 6.88
N LYS A 20 -6.41 -2.08 8.06
CA LYS A 20 -5.79 -2.49 9.33
C LYS A 20 -5.44 -3.98 9.34
N VAL A 21 -6.33 -4.84 8.84
CA VAL A 21 -6.08 -6.29 8.73
C VAL A 21 -4.92 -6.57 7.75
N GLN A 22 -4.86 -5.86 6.62
CA GLN A 22 -3.76 -6.01 5.67
C GLN A 22 -2.43 -5.49 6.22
N GLY A 23 -2.42 -4.34 6.89
CA GLY A 23 -1.24 -3.79 7.57
C GLY A 23 -0.68 -4.75 8.62
N ALA A 24 -1.56 -5.46 9.35
CA ALA A 24 -1.18 -6.46 10.35
C ALA A 24 -0.43 -7.68 9.78
N ARG A 25 -0.49 -7.92 8.46
CA ARG A 25 0.26 -9.01 7.80
C ARG A 25 1.73 -8.66 7.58
N CYS A 26 2.09 -7.38 7.72
CA CYS A 26 3.49 -6.97 7.61
C CYS A 26 4.32 -7.56 8.76
N MET A 27 5.41 -8.24 8.43
CA MET A 27 6.27 -8.91 9.42
C MET A 27 7.35 -8.01 10.02
N ASP A 28 7.30 -6.69 9.75
CA ASP A 28 8.32 -5.71 10.14
C ASP A 28 9.76 -6.23 9.92
N CYS A 29 10.09 -6.49 8.65
CA CYS A 29 11.34 -7.15 8.27
C CYS A 29 12.54 -6.25 8.57
N GLY A 30 13.48 -6.72 9.40
CA GLY A 30 14.72 -5.98 9.70
C GLY A 30 15.59 -5.64 8.48
N THR A 31 15.45 -6.38 7.38
CA THR A 31 15.95 -5.96 6.05
C THR A 31 14.79 -5.95 5.07
N PRO A 32 14.17 -4.79 4.80
CA PRO A 32 12.97 -4.72 3.97
C PRO A 32 13.32 -4.81 2.48
N PHE A 33 13.15 -6.01 1.91
CA PHE A 33 13.29 -6.23 0.46
C PHE A 33 12.25 -5.47 -0.37
N CYS A 34 11.06 -5.24 0.19
CA CYS A 34 10.01 -4.46 -0.44
C CYS A 34 10.45 -3.01 -0.74
N ASN A 35 11.25 -2.38 0.13
CA ASN A 35 11.77 -1.02 -0.10
C ASN A 35 12.67 -0.99 -1.34
N ASN A 36 13.57 -1.97 -1.48
CA ASN A 36 14.44 -2.09 -2.65
C ASN A 36 13.68 -2.50 -3.92
N GLY A 37 12.58 -3.23 -3.77
CA GLY A 37 11.68 -3.55 -4.88
C GLY A 37 10.89 -2.35 -5.39
N CYS A 38 10.79 -1.27 -4.62
CA CYS A 38 10.13 -0.04 -5.01
C CYS A 38 11.11 0.89 -5.73
N PRO A 39 10.85 1.33 -6.99
CA PRO A 39 11.76 2.23 -7.72
C PRO A 39 12.01 3.58 -7.04
N VAL A 40 11.12 4.01 -6.16
CA VAL A 40 11.25 5.27 -5.40
C VAL A 40 11.76 5.03 -3.96
N ASN A 41 12.14 3.80 -3.62
CA ASN A 41 12.62 3.41 -2.29
C ASN A 41 11.68 3.85 -1.16
N ASN A 42 10.39 3.62 -1.35
CA ASN A 42 9.37 3.99 -0.37
C ASN A 42 9.58 3.23 0.96
N ILE A 43 9.22 3.86 2.08
CA ILE A 43 9.43 3.33 3.43
C ILE A 43 8.21 2.49 3.82
N ILE A 44 8.10 1.31 3.20
CA ILE A 44 6.89 0.49 3.23
C ILE A 44 6.51 -0.06 4.61
N PRO A 45 7.46 -0.61 5.40
CA PRO A 45 7.14 -1.10 6.75
C PRO A 45 6.51 -0.01 7.61
N ASP A 46 7.06 1.21 7.59
CA ASP A 46 6.63 2.32 8.43
C ASP A 46 5.19 2.74 8.16
N PHE A 47 4.82 2.98 6.89
CA PHE A 47 3.43 3.37 6.61
C PHE A 47 2.45 2.19 6.83
N ASN A 48 2.88 0.94 6.66
CA ASN A 48 2.04 -0.23 6.96
C ASN A 48 1.74 -0.34 8.46
N ASP A 49 2.76 -0.10 9.31
CA ASP A 49 2.61 -0.09 10.76
C ASP A 49 1.69 1.05 11.22
N LEU A 50 1.88 2.25 10.66
CA LEU A 50 1.01 3.40 10.93
C LEU A 50 -0.44 3.14 10.53
N VAL A 51 -0.68 2.48 9.39
CA VAL A 51 -2.03 2.06 8.97
C VAL A 51 -2.61 1.01 9.90
N TYR A 52 -1.80 0.06 10.39
CA TYR A 52 -2.23 -0.90 11.41
C TYR A 52 -2.65 -0.20 12.71
N HIS A 53 -1.90 0.81 13.14
CA HIS A 53 -2.22 1.68 14.28
C HIS A 53 -3.34 2.69 14.00
N GLN A 54 -3.84 2.77 12.77
CA GLN A 54 -4.83 3.74 12.31
C GLN A 54 -4.36 5.20 12.44
N ASP A 55 -3.04 5.44 12.44
CA ASP A 55 -2.45 6.77 12.37
C ASP A 55 -2.28 7.20 10.90
N TRP A 56 -3.41 7.54 10.29
CA TRP A 56 -3.49 7.92 8.88
C TRP A 56 -2.72 9.20 8.57
N LYS A 57 -2.59 10.10 9.55
CA LYS A 57 -1.92 11.39 9.34
C LYS A 57 -0.41 11.19 9.22
N SER A 58 0.19 10.42 10.12
CA SER A 58 1.60 10.09 9.97
C SER A 58 1.85 9.17 8.78
N ALA A 59 0.92 8.26 8.45
CA ALA A 59 1.06 7.38 7.28
C ALA A 59 1.20 8.18 5.97
N ILE A 60 0.41 9.24 5.79
CA ILE A 60 0.51 10.10 4.59
C ILE A 60 1.78 10.94 4.58
N GLU A 61 2.23 11.46 5.73
CA GLU A 61 3.48 12.21 5.85
C GLU A 61 4.69 11.34 5.47
N VAL A 62 4.73 10.09 5.95
CA VAL A 62 5.76 9.11 5.58
C VAL A 62 5.70 8.77 4.10
N LEU A 63 4.50 8.51 3.57
CA LEU A 63 4.32 8.16 2.16
C LEU A 63 4.80 9.29 1.23
N HIS A 64 4.44 10.54 1.54
CA HIS A 64 4.89 11.71 0.78
C HIS A 64 6.38 12.07 0.97
N SER A 65 7.05 11.53 2.00
CA SER A 65 8.48 11.79 2.20
C SER A 65 9.36 11.23 1.07
N THR A 66 8.89 10.18 0.37
CA THR A 66 9.62 9.52 -0.72
C THR A 66 8.90 9.60 -2.06
N ASN A 67 7.56 9.71 -2.05
CA ASN A 67 6.74 9.69 -3.25
C ASN A 67 5.93 10.97 -3.39
N ASN A 68 6.17 11.70 -4.49
CA ASN A 68 5.46 12.94 -4.78
C ASN A 68 4.02 12.69 -5.29
N PHE A 69 3.76 11.51 -5.85
CA PHE A 69 2.52 11.17 -6.57
C PHE A 69 1.91 9.82 -6.13
N PRO A 70 1.67 9.62 -4.83
CA PRO A 70 1.10 8.38 -4.29
C PRO A 70 -0.31 8.05 -4.81
N GLU A 71 -1.07 9.07 -5.24
CA GLU A 71 -2.39 8.91 -5.85
C GLU A 71 -2.36 8.17 -7.19
N PHE A 72 -1.24 8.27 -7.91
CA PHE A 72 -1.02 7.58 -9.17
C PHE A 72 -0.41 6.20 -8.94
N THR A 73 0.62 6.09 -8.11
CA THR A 73 1.31 4.83 -7.84
C THR A 73 0.38 3.83 -7.16
N GLY A 74 -0.44 4.24 -6.19
CA GLY A 74 -1.43 3.36 -5.54
C GLY A 74 -2.44 2.73 -6.51
N ARG A 75 -2.72 3.37 -7.66
CA ARG A 75 -3.68 2.87 -8.65
C ARG A 75 -3.02 2.12 -9.80
N ILE A 76 -1.94 2.65 -10.36
CA ILE A 76 -1.38 2.16 -11.63
C ILE A 76 -0.13 1.31 -11.49
N CYS A 77 0.56 1.37 -10.34
CA CYS A 77 1.81 0.64 -10.14
C CYS A 77 1.59 -0.87 -10.37
N PRO A 78 2.51 -1.56 -11.06
CA PRO A 78 2.50 -3.02 -11.20
C PRO A 78 2.93 -3.75 -9.92
N ALA A 79 3.17 -3.02 -8.82
CA ALA A 79 3.51 -3.52 -7.49
C ALA A 79 4.76 -4.44 -7.42
N PRO A 80 5.93 -4.00 -7.92
CA PRO A 80 7.17 -4.78 -7.77
C PRO A 80 7.60 -4.98 -6.31
N CYS A 81 7.17 -4.09 -5.41
CA CYS A 81 7.36 -4.21 -3.97
C CYS A 81 6.64 -5.41 -3.34
N GLU A 82 5.49 -5.81 -3.88
CA GLU A 82 4.74 -6.99 -3.42
C GLU A 82 5.44 -8.28 -3.86
N ALA A 83 5.95 -8.31 -5.09
CA ALA A 83 6.76 -9.43 -5.58
C ALA A 83 8.04 -9.65 -4.75
N ALA A 84 8.65 -8.56 -4.27
CA ALA A 84 9.82 -8.57 -3.39
C ALA A 84 9.51 -8.79 -1.91
N CYS A 85 8.23 -8.91 -1.51
CA CYS A 85 7.84 -9.09 -0.12
C CYS A 85 8.31 -10.46 0.40
N VAL A 86 8.90 -10.51 1.60
CA VAL A 86 9.34 -11.78 2.20
C VAL A 86 8.17 -12.73 2.45
N LEU A 87 6.99 -12.20 2.78
CA LEU A 87 5.78 -13.00 3.00
C LEU A 87 5.41 -13.79 1.74
N ASN A 88 5.67 -13.22 0.55
CA ASN A 88 5.40 -13.82 -0.77
C ASN A 88 6.09 -15.18 -1.00
N VAL A 89 7.07 -15.54 -0.18
CA VAL A 89 7.74 -16.84 -0.27
C VAL A 89 6.88 -17.97 0.32
N ASN A 90 6.08 -17.68 1.35
CA ASN A 90 5.33 -18.67 2.11
C ASN A 90 3.81 -18.52 1.97
N ASP A 91 3.31 -17.31 1.72
CA ASP A 91 1.90 -16.96 1.60
C ASP A 91 1.74 -15.77 0.63
N ASP A 92 0.51 -15.34 0.35
CA ASP A 92 0.28 -14.16 -0.49
C ASP A 92 0.98 -12.92 0.10
N ALA A 93 1.62 -12.12 -0.75
CA ALA A 93 2.28 -10.88 -0.32
C ALA A 93 1.33 -9.93 0.45
N VAL A 94 1.93 -9.01 1.22
CA VAL A 94 1.19 -7.89 1.80
C VAL A 94 0.68 -7.02 0.65
N GLY A 95 -0.60 -6.63 0.69
CA GLY A 95 -1.22 -5.75 -0.31
C GLY A 95 -0.75 -4.30 -0.19
N ILE A 96 0.54 -4.06 -0.37
CA ILE A 96 1.23 -2.77 -0.21
C ILE A 96 0.59 -1.70 -1.09
N LYS A 97 0.28 -2.04 -2.35
CA LYS A 97 -0.37 -1.11 -3.28
C LYS A 97 -1.77 -0.73 -2.81
N SER A 98 -2.53 -1.69 -2.29
CA SER A 98 -3.88 -1.44 -1.78
C SER A 98 -3.87 -0.61 -0.50
N ILE A 99 -2.84 -0.77 0.34
CA ILE A 99 -2.63 0.07 1.52
C ILE A 99 -2.24 1.50 1.10
N GLU A 100 -1.33 1.66 0.14
CA GLU A 100 -0.95 2.97 -0.44
C GLU A 100 -2.19 3.71 -0.99
N HIS A 101 -3.03 3.00 -1.74
CA HIS A 101 -4.29 3.54 -2.26
C HIS A 101 -5.23 3.96 -1.12
N ALA A 102 -5.40 3.13 -0.09
CA ALA A 102 -6.25 3.44 1.06
C ALA A 102 -5.78 4.65 1.88
N ILE A 103 -4.46 4.86 2.01
CA ILE A 103 -3.89 6.05 2.67
C ILE A 103 -4.30 7.31 1.90
N ILE A 104 -4.15 7.30 0.57
CA ILE A 104 -4.43 8.48 -0.26
C ILE A 104 -5.90 8.81 -0.35
N ASP A 105 -6.77 7.82 -0.53
CA ASP A 105 -8.22 8.03 -0.59
C ASP A 105 -8.80 8.56 0.72
N ARG A 106 -8.04 8.52 1.81
CA ARG A 106 -8.43 9.07 3.11
C ARG A 106 -7.79 10.43 3.41
N ALA A 107 -6.62 10.70 2.85
CA ALA A 107 -5.91 11.95 3.04
C ALA A 107 -6.54 13.13 2.28
N TRP A 108 -7.27 12.84 1.20
CA TRP A 108 -7.95 13.80 0.31
C TRP A 108 -9.44 13.49 0.19
#